data_AF-A0A1S2H357-F1
#
_entry.id   AF-A0A1S2H357-F1
#
_cell.length_a   1.000
_cell.length_b   1.000
_cell.length_c   1.000
_cell.angle_alpha   90.00
_cell.angle_beta   90.00
_cell.angle_gamma   90.00
#
_symmetry.space_group_name_H-M   'P 1'
#
loop_
_entity.id
_entity.type
_entity.pdbx_description
1 polymer ?
#
loop_
_entity_poly.entity_id
_entity_poly.type
_entity_poly.pdbx_seq_one_letter_code
_entity_poly.pdbx_strand_id
1 'polypeptide(L)'
;MIDVAMLRKAVDPSSLRVARPVVAELTKIAALKSFGNDRGGAALLRASALVAVFGGPERSALLAASLRVPDPTLPHTQRTRQRGAYATSCFAAARDDVPPPVEDRVSGWSVRQPLLDGLALRHYIDRSAAEREVDEFMPVSGHLDGSVSDMAILSTMWLFGGSEHWPIPRIEVEWDRNANAIRGLPGYLAD
;
A
#
# COMPACT_ATOMS: atom_id res chain seq x y z
N MET A 1 -4.13 -5.90 17.97
CA MET A 1 -4.73 -7.00 17.20
C MET A 1 -5.47 -6.41 16.02
N ILE A 2 -5.22 -6.90 14.81
CA ILE A 2 -5.90 -6.42 13.59
C ILE A 2 -7.38 -6.77 13.69
N ASP A 3 -8.27 -5.80 13.44
CA ASP A 3 -9.71 -6.07 13.32
C ASP A 3 -10.02 -6.70 11.96
N VAL A 4 -9.98 -8.03 11.89
CA VAL A 4 -10.17 -8.79 10.65
C VAL A 4 -11.57 -8.59 10.06
N ALA A 5 -12.59 -8.38 10.90
CA ALA A 5 -13.96 -8.18 10.44
C ALA A 5 -14.09 -6.81 9.75
N MET A 6 -13.60 -5.75 10.40
CA MET A 6 -13.56 -4.41 9.82
C MET A 6 -12.68 -4.36 8.57
N LEU A 7 -11.54 -5.06 8.58
CA LEU A 7 -10.66 -5.16 7.42
C LEU A 7 -11.35 -5.82 6.23
N ARG A 8 -12.06 -6.94 6.45
CA ARG A 8 -12.84 -7.60 5.39
C ARG A 8 -13.90 -6.68 4.79
N LYS A 9 -14.59 -5.90 5.63
CA LYS A 9 -15.55 -4.89 5.17
C LYS A 9 -14.89 -3.81 4.31
N ALA A 10 -13.70 -3.36 4.70
CA ALA A 10 -12.97 -2.33 3.95
C ALA A 10 -12.52 -2.80 2.56
N VAL A 11 -12.16 -4.09 2.42
CA VAL A 11 -11.68 -4.67 1.15
C VAL A 11 -12.77 -5.28 0.27
N ASP A 12 -14.02 -5.34 0.75
CA ASP A 12 -15.14 -5.95 0.03
C ASP A 12 -15.45 -5.20 -1.29
N PRO A 13 -15.24 -5.80 -2.46
CA PRO A 13 -15.45 -5.12 -3.74
C PRO A 13 -16.93 -4.86 -4.07
N SER A 14 -17.89 -5.40 -3.32
CA SER A 14 -19.33 -5.36 -3.65
C SER A 14 -19.87 -3.95 -3.93
N SER A 15 -19.35 -2.93 -3.25
CA SER A 15 -19.78 -1.53 -3.42
C SER A 15 -18.86 -0.72 -4.35
N LEU A 16 -17.84 -1.33 -4.95
CA LEU A 16 -16.86 -0.65 -5.79
C LEU A 16 -17.23 -0.77 -7.27
N ARG A 17 -17.21 0.36 -7.98
CA ARG A 17 -17.36 0.38 -9.45
C ARG A 17 -16.00 0.12 -10.11
N VAL A 18 -15.57 -1.13 -10.12
CA VAL A 18 -14.26 -1.56 -10.64
C VAL A 18 -14.38 -2.72 -11.64
N ALA A 19 -13.37 -2.89 -12.48
CA ALA A 19 -13.33 -3.97 -13.46
C ALA A 19 -13.32 -5.35 -12.79
N ARG A 20 -13.88 -6.37 -13.45
CA ARG A 20 -13.93 -7.77 -12.95
C ARG A 20 -12.59 -8.32 -12.42
N PRO A 21 -11.44 -8.05 -13.04
CA PRO A 21 -10.15 -8.52 -12.51
C PRO A 21 -9.80 -7.93 -11.14
N VAL A 22 -10.13 -6.66 -10.92
CA VAL A 22 -9.93 -5.98 -9.63
C VAL A 22 -10.88 -6.55 -8.58
N VAL A 23 -12.15 -6.80 -8.96
CA VAL A 23 -13.12 -7.50 -8.08
C VAL A 23 -12.60 -8.88 -7.69
N ALA A 24 -12.11 -9.66 -8.65
CA ALA A 24 -11.60 -10.99 -8.40
C ALA A 24 -10.39 -10.96 -7.44
N GLU A 25 -9.48 -10.02 -7.63
CA GLU A 25 -8.31 -9.88 -6.76
C GLU A 25 -8.70 -9.47 -5.33
N LEU A 26 -9.58 -8.48 -5.17
CA LEU A 26 -10.13 -8.10 -3.86
C LEU A 26 -10.87 -9.27 -3.18
N THR A 27 -11.61 -10.06 -3.94
CA THR A 27 -12.34 -11.24 -3.44
C THR A 27 -11.39 -12.32 -2.94
N LYS A 28 -10.31 -12.62 -3.68
CA LYS A 28 -9.27 -13.56 -3.24
C LYS A 28 -8.62 -13.11 -1.93
N ILE A 29 -8.32 -11.82 -1.82
CA ILE A 29 -7.71 -11.26 -0.61
C ILE A 29 -8.68 -11.35 0.58
N ALA A 30 -9.95 -10.99 0.37
CA ALA A 30 -10.99 -11.08 1.41
C ALA A 30 -11.17 -12.51 1.95
N ALA A 31 -10.96 -13.53 1.11
CA ALA A 31 -11.04 -14.94 1.48
C ALA A 31 -9.88 -15.45 2.35
N LEU A 32 -8.80 -14.67 2.53
CA LEU A 32 -7.70 -15.06 3.40
C LEU A 32 -8.17 -15.19 4.85
N LYS A 33 -7.84 -16.33 5.46
CA LYS A 33 -8.24 -16.67 6.82
C LYS A 33 -7.46 -15.89 7.88
N SER A 34 -6.21 -15.55 7.59
CA SER A 34 -5.34 -14.79 8.47
C SER A 34 -4.40 -13.91 7.66
N PHE A 35 -4.22 -12.68 8.15
CA PHE A 35 -3.29 -11.70 7.59
C PHE A 35 -1.95 -11.65 8.34
N GLY A 36 -1.77 -12.50 9.36
CA GLY A 36 -0.58 -12.54 10.20
C GLY A 36 0.57 -13.44 9.71
N ASN A 37 0.40 -14.10 8.56
CA ASN A 37 1.45 -14.92 7.93
C ASN A 37 2.05 -14.21 6.71
N ASP A 38 3.10 -14.77 6.11
CA ASP A 38 3.78 -14.13 4.98
C ASP A 38 2.86 -13.83 3.79
N ARG A 39 1.97 -14.75 3.43
CA ARG A 39 0.99 -14.50 2.35
C ARG A 39 -0.02 -13.42 2.74
N GLY A 40 -0.43 -13.42 3.99
CA GLY A 40 -1.37 -12.49 4.60
C GLY A 40 -0.85 -11.05 4.60
N GLY A 41 0.38 -10.82 5.08
CA GLY A 41 0.94 -9.48 5.06
C GLY A 41 1.13 -8.92 3.65
N ALA A 42 1.50 -9.76 2.67
CA ALA A 42 1.56 -9.33 1.27
C ALA A 42 0.18 -8.93 0.74
N ALA A 43 -0.85 -9.70 1.10
CA ALA A 43 -2.22 -9.40 0.74
C ALA A 43 -2.75 -8.11 1.40
N LEU A 44 -2.31 -7.78 2.62
CA LEU A 44 -2.63 -6.49 3.25
C LEU A 44 -2.13 -5.31 2.41
N LEU A 45 -0.88 -5.37 1.95
CA LEU A 45 -0.31 -4.32 1.10
C LEU A 45 -1.11 -4.18 -0.20
N ARG A 46 -1.38 -5.30 -0.89
CA ARG A 46 -2.18 -5.29 -2.12
C ARG A 46 -3.58 -4.71 -1.91
N ALA A 47 -4.29 -5.17 -0.88
CA ALA A 47 -5.61 -4.65 -0.56
C ALA A 47 -5.57 -3.14 -0.29
N SER A 48 -4.58 -2.66 0.46
CA SER A 48 -4.46 -1.23 0.76
C SER A 48 -4.26 -0.38 -0.48
N ALA A 49 -3.44 -0.82 -1.44
CA ALA A 49 -3.22 -0.11 -2.69
C ALA A 49 -4.49 -0.13 -3.57
N LEU A 50 -5.17 -1.27 -3.70
CA LEU A 50 -6.40 -1.36 -4.47
C LEU A 50 -7.52 -0.50 -3.86
N VAL A 51 -7.67 -0.50 -2.53
CA VAL A 51 -8.64 0.36 -1.84
C VAL A 51 -8.26 1.84 -1.96
N ALA A 52 -6.98 2.18 -1.87
CA ALA A 52 -6.52 3.55 -2.09
C ALA A 52 -6.82 4.07 -3.51
N VAL A 53 -6.68 3.21 -4.53
CA VAL A 53 -6.91 3.59 -5.93
C VAL A 53 -8.39 3.64 -6.29
N PHE A 54 -9.19 2.71 -5.78
CA PHE A 54 -10.58 2.49 -6.23
C PHE A 54 -11.66 2.69 -5.16
N GLY A 55 -11.30 2.65 -3.89
CA GLY A 55 -12.21 2.64 -2.75
C GLY A 55 -12.57 4.03 -2.19
N GLY A 56 -11.78 5.06 -2.51
CA GLY A 56 -11.99 6.43 -2.04
C GLY A 56 -11.57 6.66 -0.58
N PRO A 57 -11.71 7.91 -0.09
CA PRO A 57 -11.16 8.35 1.20
C PRO A 57 -11.85 7.68 2.40
N GLU A 58 -13.19 7.56 2.39
CA GLU A 58 -13.93 6.94 3.50
C GLU A 58 -13.51 5.48 3.76
N ARG A 59 -13.35 4.72 2.68
CA ARG A 59 -12.98 3.30 2.76
C ARG A 59 -11.50 3.13 3.11
N SER A 60 -10.65 4.03 2.62
CA SER A 60 -9.24 4.10 3.02
C SER A 60 -9.12 4.44 4.50
N ALA A 61 -9.95 5.34 5.03
CA ALA A 61 -10.00 5.65 6.45
C ALA A 61 -10.45 4.43 7.28
N LEU A 62 -11.46 3.69 6.82
CA LEU A 62 -11.89 2.45 7.47
C LEU A 62 -10.78 1.39 7.50
N LEU A 63 -10.03 1.25 6.41
CA LEU A 63 -8.89 0.33 6.34
C LEU A 63 -7.74 0.79 7.26
N ALA A 64 -7.43 2.08 7.29
CA ALA A 64 -6.44 2.63 8.20
C ALA A 64 -6.84 2.39 9.67
N ALA A 65 -8.12 2.57 10.01
CA ALA A 65 -8.63 2.30 11.35
C ALA A 65 -8.46 0.84 11.78
N SER A 66 -8.69 -0.13 10.88
CA SER A 66 -8.52 -1.56 11.19
C SER A 66 -7.06 -1.99 11.35
N LEU A 67 -6.12 -1.19 10.82
CA LEU A 67 -4.68 -1.46 10.83
C LEU A 67 -3.89 -0.60 11.84
N ARG A 68 -4.52 0.41 12.47
CA ARG A 68 -3.89 1.48 13.27
C ARG A 68 -2.97 1.00 14.39
N VAL A 69 -3.29 -0.14 15.03
CA VAL A 69 -2.49 -0.69 16.12
C VAL A 69 -1.69 -1.89 15.61
N PRO A 70 -0.34 -1.80 15.51
CA PRO A 70 0.50 -2.93 15.17
C PRO A 70 0.24 -4.07 16.14
N ASP A 71 -0.09 -5.26 15.62
CA ASP A 71 -0.26 -6.40 16.49
C ASP A 71 1.12 -6.83 17.04
N PRO A 72 1.36 -6.71 18.36
CA PRO A 72 2.68 -6.98 18.93
C PRO A 72 3.07 -8.46 18.82
N THR A 73 2.11 -9.35 18.62
CA THR A 73 2.32 -10.80 18.48
C THR A 73 2.83 -11.21 17.10
N LEU A 74 2.73 -10.32 16.10
CA LEU A 74 3.21 -10.60 14.76
C LEU A 74 4.74 -10.51 14.66
N PRO A 75 5.37 -11.35 13.81
CA PRO A 75 6.78 -11.19 13.47
C PRO A 75 7.09 -9.79 12.94
N HIS A 76 8.34 -9.34 13.11
CA HIS A 76 8.79 -8.01 12.68
C HIS A 76 8.48 -7.72 11.20
N THR A 77 8.69 -8.71 10.33
CA THR A 77 8.37 -8.63 8.89
C THR A 77 6.88 -8.38 8.65
N GLN A 78 6.00 -9.04 9.39
CA GLN A 78 4.56 -8.88 9.27
C GLN A 78 4.06 -7.55 9.84
N ARG A 79 4.62 -7.11 10.97
CA ARG A 79 4.36 -5.74 11.48
C ARG A 79 4.76 -4.68 10.47
N THR A 80 5.85 -4.88 9.74
CA THR A 80 6.31 -3.95 8.69
C THR A 80 5.31 -3.90 7.53
N ARG A 81 4.74 -5.04 7.11
CA ARG A 81 3.70 -5.07 6.08
C ARG A 81 2.38 -4.44 6.53
N GLN A 82 1.96 -4.70 7.78
CA GLN A 82 0.79 -4.04 8.39
C GLN A 82 0.98 -2.51 8.41
N ARG A 83 2.16 -2.07 8.83
CA ARG A 83 2.56 -0.66 8.84
C ARG A 83 2.49 -0.05 7.44
N GLY A 84 3.11 -0.69 6.43
CA GLY A 84 3.01 -0.23 5.04
C GLY A 84 1.56 -0.13 4.56
N ALA A 85 0.72 -1.13 4.84
CA ALA A 85 -0.69 -1.11 4.45
C ALA A 85 -1.49 0.01 5.16
N TYR A 86 -1.20 0.25 6.43
CA TYR A 86 -1.73 1.39 7.17
C TYR A 86 -1.31 2.71 6.54
N ALA A 87 -0.03 2.86 6.16
CA ALA A 87 0.48 4.07 5.55
C ALA A 87 -0.23 4.38 4.23
N THR A 88 -0.31 3.39 3.34
CA THR A 88 -1.03 3.48 2.06
C THR A 88 -2.45 3.99 2.26
N SER A 89 -3.16 3.41 3.23
CA SER A 89 -4.55 3.74 3.52
C SER A 89 -4.70 5.13 4.16
N CYS A 90 -3.79 5.48 5.08
CA CYS A 90 -3.80 6.77 5.77
C CYS A 90 -3.48 7.93 4.82
N PHE A 91 -2.46 7.76 3.96
CA PHE A 91 -2.16 8.72 2.91
C PHE A 91 -3.36 8.89 1.98
N ALA A 92 -3.90 7.81 1.43
CA ALA A 92 -5.03 7.87 0.51
C ALA A 92 -6.28 8.52 1.13
N ALA A 93 -6.51 8.33 2.42
CA ALA A 93 -7.63 8.94 3.14
C ALA A 93 -7.46 10.46 3.35
N ALA A 94 -6.23 10.95 3.51
CA ALA A 94 -5.90 12.33 3.84
C ALA A 94 -5.21 13.09 2.69
N ARG A 95 -5.19 12.50 1.49
CA ARG A 95 -4.37 12.95 0.36
C ARG A 95 -4.70 14.37 -0.11
N ASP A 96 -5.95 14.78 0.04
CA ASP A 96 -6.44 16.10 -0.33
C ASP A 96 -6.63 17.02 0.89
N ASP A 97 -6.14 16.59 2.05
CA ASP A 97 -6.21 17.31 3.32
C ASP A 97 -4.82 17.77 3.77
N VAL A 98 -4.79 18.63 4.79
CA VAL A 98 -3.55 18.95 5.48
C VAL A 98 -3.04 17.67 6.15
N PRO A 99 -1.79 17.24 5.88
CA PRO A 99 -1.23 16.06 6.52
C PRO A 99 -1.31 16.23 8.05
N PRO A 100 -1.85 15.25 8.78
CA PRO A 100 -1.77 15.27 10.24
C PRO A 100 -0.31 15.32 10.70
N PRO A 101 -0.01 15.67 11.96
CA PRO A 101 1.36 15.55 12.49
C PRO A 101 1.92 14.15 12.26
N VAL A 102 3.24 14.05 12.02
CA VAL A 102 3.91 12.76 11.78
C VAL A 102 3.71 11.85 13.01
N GLU A 103 3.83 12.42 14.21
CA GLU A 103 3.74 11.77 15.50
C GLU A 103 2.41 11.02 15.69
N ASP A 104 1.30 11.63 15.27
CA ASP A 104 -0.05 11.05 15.38
C ASP A 104 -0.24 9.84 14.47
N ARG A 105 0.47 9.83 13.33
CA ARG A 105 0.34 8.83 12.29
C ARG A 105 1.33 7.67 12.46
N VAL A 106 2.48 7.90 13.09
CA VAL A 106 3.56 6.90 13.21
C VAL A 106 3.78 6.40 14.64
N SER A 107 2.85 6.67 15.56
CA SER A 107 2.93 6.19 16.93
C SER A 107 3.19 4.67 16.97
N GLY A 108 4.28 4.27 17.65
CA GLY A 108 4.71 2.87 17.75
C GLY A 108 5.48 2.32 16.55
N TRP A 109 5.94 3.16 15.61
CA TRP A 109 6.83 2.78 14.51
C TRP A 109 8.30 2.96 14.88
N SER A 110 9.12 1.97 14.55
CA SER A 110 10.53 1.91 14.94
C SER A 110 11.52 2.06 13.78
N VAL A 111 11.03 2.22 12.54
CA VAL A 111 11.87 2.18 11.32
C VAL A 111 11.95 3.59 10.75
N ARG A 112 12.93 4.39 11.19
CA ARG A 112 12.99 5.84 10.90
C ARG A 112 14.04 6.18 9.83
N GLN A 113 15.29 5.76 9.98
CA GLN A 113 16.37 6.41 9.23
C GLN A 113 16.50 5.99 7.74
N PRO A 114 16.58 4.69 7.37
CA PRO A 114 16.81 4.32 5.96
C PRO A 114 15.65 4.69 5.01
N LEU A 115 14.43 4.78 5.55
CA LEU A 115 13.24 5.23 4.84
C LEU A 115 13.25 6.76 4.66
N LEU A 116 13.62 7.52 5.69
CA LEU A 116 13.77 8.98 5.62
C LEU A 116 14.86 9.39 4.62
N ASP A 117 15.96 8.63 4.58
CA ASP A 117 17.05 8.91 3.65
C ASP A 117 16.68 8.59 2.19
N GLY A 118 15.49 8.01 1.93
CA GLY A 118 15.01 7.68 0.59
C GLY A 118 15.90 6.67 -0.16
N LEU A 119 16.75 5.93 0.55
CA LEU A 119 17.73 5.02 -0.05
C LEU A 119 17.05 3.84 -0.75
N ALA A 120 15.99 3.30 -0.13
CA ALA A 120 15.18 2.24 -0.73
C ALA A 120 14.42 2.70 -1.98
N LEU A 121 13.98 3.97 -2.03
CA LEU A 121 13.24 4.53 -3.17
C LEU A 121 14.14 4.91 -4.33
N ARG A 122 15.33 5.47 -4.08
CA ARG A 122 16.32 5.75 -5.12
C ARG A 122 16.72 4.48 -5.86
N HIS A 123 16.89 3.38 -5.13
CA HIS A 123 17.23 2.10 -5.73
C HIS A 123 16.09 1.50 -6.57
N TYR A 124 14.84 1.90 -6.38
CA TYR A 124 13.69 1.26 -7.03
C TYR A 124 13.00 2.17 -8.07
N ILE A 125 12.76 3.44 -7.76
CA ILE A 125 12.01 4.38 -8.61
C ILE A 125 12.88 5.09 -9.66
N ASP A 126 14.15 5.37 -9.35
CA ASP A 126 15.04 6.03 -10.31
C ASP A 126 15.63 5.03 -11.35
N ARG A 127 15.34 3.73 -11.20
CA ARG A 127 15.61 2.68 -12.21
C ARG A 127 14.52 2.64 -13.28
N SER A 128 14.92 2.40 -14.52
CA SER A 128 14.02 2.16 -15.66
C SER A 128 13.16 0.91 -15.44
N ALA A 129 12.03 0.80 -16.15
CA ALA A 129 11.14 -0.37 -16.05
C ALA A 129 11.87 -1.68 -16.38
N ALA A 130 12.71 -1.68 -17.42
CA ALA A 130 13.53 -2.84 -17.81
C ALA A 130 14.54 -3.23 -16.73
N GLU A 131 15.09 -2.26 -16.00
CA GLU A 131 15.98 -2.53 -14.87
C GLU A 131 15.22 -3.11 -13.67
N ARG A 132 13.91 -2.89 -13.52
CA ARG A 132 13.12 -3.49 -12.43
C ARG A 132 12.70 -4.93 -12.72
N GLU A 133 12.58 -5.30 -14.00
CA GLU A 133 12.17 -6.65 -14.43
C GLU A 133 13.23 -7.74 -14.17
N VAL A 134 14.50 -7.36 -13.99
CA VAL A 134 15.62 -8.29 -13.70
C VAL A 134 15.73 -8.69 -12.23
N ASP A 135 14.88 -8.17 -11.34
CA ASP A 135 14.89 -8.59 -9.93
C ASP A 135 14.26 -10.00 -9.79
N GLU A 136 15.07 -10.99 -9.39
CA GLU A 136 14.79 -12.45 -9.35
C GLU A 136 13.57 -12.92 -8.52
N PHE A 137 12.78 -12.02 -7.95
CA PHE A 137 11.73 -12.32 -6.97
C PHE A 137 10.29 -12.39 -7.51
N MET A 138 10.04 -12.22 -8.81
CA MET A 138 8.67 -12.06 -9.32
C MET A 138 8.10 -13.30 -10.03
N PRO A 139 7.13 -14.03 -9.44
CA PRO A 139 6.33 -14.98 -10.17
C PRO A 139 5.30 -14.25 -11.05
N VAL A 140 5.01 -14.84 -12.22
CA VAL A 140 4.13 -14.32 -13.28
C VAL A 140 2.70 -14.08 -12.77
N SER A 141 2.51 -12.89 -12.19
CA SER A 141 1.26 -12.13 -11.92
C SER A 141 1.60 -10.65 -11.60
N GLY A 142 2.82 -10.23 -11.97
CA GLY A 142 3.66 -9.31 -11.18
C GLY A 142 3.63 -7.82 -11.50
N HIS A 143 2.65 -7.30 -12.24
CA HIS A 143 2.62 -5.84 -12.47
C HIS A 143 2.09 -5.06 -11.25
N LEU A 144 1.19 -5.67 -10.48
CA LEU A 144 0.66 -5.06 -9.25
C LEU A 144 1.71 -5.04 -8.15
N ASP A 145 2.52 -6.07 -7.96
CA ASP A 145 3.40 -6.17 -6.79
C ASP A 145 4.45 -5.07 -6.71
N GLY A 146 5.03 -4.68 -7.85
CA GLY A 146 5.93 -3.53 -7.93
C GLY A 146 5.22 -2.23 -7.58
N SER A 147 4.10 -1.95 -8.25
CA SER A 147 3.30 -0.73 -8.04
C SER A 147 2.75 -0.62 -6.61
N VAL A 148 2.28 -1.73 -6.03
CA VAL A 148 1.75 -1.83 -4.66
C VAL A 148 2.86 -1.55 -3.64
N SER A 149 4.05 -2.12 -3.86
CA SER A 149 5.20 -1.90 -2.98
C SER A 149 5.67 -0.44 -3.06
N ASP A 150 5.77 0.12 -4.26
CA ASP A 150 6.12 1.53 -4.47
C ASP A 150 5.15 2.47 -3.77
N MET A 151 3.85 2.25 -3.95
CA MET A 151 2.82 3.01 -3.25
C MET A 151 3.00 2.93 -1.72
N ALA A 152 3.17 1.73 -1.16
CA ALA A 152 3.36 1.58 0.28
C ALA A 152 4.60 2.34 0.80
N ILE A 153 5.70 2.33 0.05
CA ILE A 153 6.93 3.03 0.42
C ILE A 153 6.73 4.56 0.29
N LEU A 154 6.13 5.03 -0.79
CA LEU A 154 5.81 6.45 -1.03
C LEU A 154 4.89 7.00 0.06
N SER A 155 3.81 6.29 0.39
CA SER A 155 2.91 6.65 1.49
C SER A 155 3.63 6.67 2.84
N THR A 156 4.51 5.69 3.08
CA THR A 156 5.30 5.67 4.31
C THR A 156 6.19 6.90 4.40
N MET A 157 6.90 7.28 3.33
CA MET A 157 7.70 8.51 3.33
C MET A 157 6.84 9.75 3.55
N TRP A 158 5.67 9.84 2.91
CA TRP A 158 4.76 10.96 3.10
C TRP A 158 4.31 11.07 4.57
N LEU A 159 4.00 9.93 5.21
CA LEU A 159 3.67 9.91 6.64
C LEU A 159 4.79 10.43 7.54
N PHE A 160 6.04 10.27 7.14
CA PHE A 160 7.20 10.78 7.86
C PHE A 160 7.58 12.22 7.48
N GLY A 161 6.81 12.88 6.62
CA GLY A 161 7.07 14.26 6.18
C GLY A 161 8.01 14.37 4.97
N GLY A 162 8.33 13.25 4.31
CA GLY A 162 9.26 13.20 3.19
C GLY A 162 10.72 13.44 3.60
N SER A 163 11.53 13.87 2.64
CA SER A 163 12.91 14.30 2.87
C SER A 163 13.31 15.39 1.88
N GLU A 164 14.50 15.99 2.05
CA GLU A 164 15.03 16.99 1.11
C GLU A 164 15.10 16.46 -0.33
N HIS A 165 15.40 15.16 -0.50
CA HIS A 165 15.56 14.53 -1.81
C HIS A 165 14.23 13.99 -2.37
N TRP A 166 13.28 13.71 -1.48
CA TRP A 166 11.94 13.21 -1.79
C TRP A 166 10.91 14.08 -1.06
N PRO A 167 10.72 15.34 -1.50
CA PRO A 167 9.76 16.23 -0.87
C PRO A 167 8.33 15.73 -1.13
N ILE A 168 7.40 16.07 -0.23
CA ILE A 168 5.99 15.65 -0.31
C ILE A 168 5.39 15.82 -1.72
N PRO A 169 5.53 16.97 -2.41
CA PRO A 169 4.99 17.12 -3.76
C PRO A 169 5.54 16.11 -4.78
N ARG A 170 6.82 15.73 -4.69
CA ARG A 170 7.42 14.70 -5.57
C ARG A 170 6.83 13.33 -5.26
N ILE A 171 6.65 13.01 -3.99
CA ILE A 171 6.05 11.74 -3.54
C ILE A 171 4.61 11.63 -4.08
N GLU A 172 3.84 12.71 -4.01
CA GLU A 172 2.46 12.77 -4.52
C GLU A 172 2.39 12.56 -6.04
N VAL A 173 3.30 13.19 -6.80
CA VAL A 173 3.41 13.00 -8.26
C VAL A 173 3.74 11.55 -8.61
N GLU A 174 4.72 10.94 -7.93
CA GLU A 174 5.08 9.54 -8.18
C GLU A 174 3.99 8.56 -7.73
N TRP A 175 3.29 8.89 -6.65
CA TRP A 175 2.11 8.14 -6.24
C TRP A 175 1.03 8.18 -7.33
N ASP A 176 0.75 9.35 -7.91
CA ASP A 176 -0.21 9.48 -9.00
C ASP A 176 0.18 8.67 -10.22
N ARG A 177 1.46 8.71 -10.59
CA ARG A 177 1.97 7.89 -11.68
C ARG A 177 1.70 6.41 -11.44
N ASN A 178 2.02 5.90 -10.24
CA ASN A 178 1.77 4.52 -9.86
C ASN A 178 0.26 4.19 -9.79
N ALA A 179 -0.54 5.06 -9.19
CA ALA A 179 -2.00 4.88 -9.11
C ALA A 179 -2.62 4.84 -10.51
N ASN A 180 -2.19 5.70 -11.43
CA ASN A 180 -2.63 5.69 -12.82
C ASN A 180 -2.17 4.43 -13.56
N ALA A 181 -0.95 3.94 -13.30
CA ALA A 181 -0.50 2.66 -13.83
C ALA A 181 -1.41 1.51 -13.33
N ILE A 182 -1.75 1.47 -12.03
CA ILE A 182 -2.69 0.49 -11.46
C ILE A 182 -4.08 0.60 -12.10
N ARG A 183 -4.60 1.82 -12.33
CA ARG A 183 -5.87 2.04 -13.04
C ARG A 183 -5.81 1.57 -14.48
N GLY A 184 -4.64 1.68 -15.12
CA GLY A 184 -4.37 1.26 -16.48
C GLY A 184 -3.96 -0.21 -16.63
N LEU A 185 -3.93 -0.98 -15.54
CA LEU A 185 -3.27 -2.29 -15.55
C LEU A 185 -3.90 -3.29 -16.53
N PRO A 186 -3.01 -3.99 -17.29
CA PRO A 186 -3.38 -5.07 -18.16
C PRO A 186 -3.92 -6.37 -17.55
N GLY A 187 -5.19 -6.69 -17.79
CA GLY A 187 -5.87 -7.96 -17.49
C GLY A 187 -7.35 -8.00 -17.89
N TYR A 188 -7.81 -7.26 -18.90
CA TYR A 188 -7.38 -7.26 -20.31
C TYR A 188 -7.96 -8.39 -21.15
N LEU A 189 -8.36 -7.99 -22.36
CA LEU A 189 -8.47 -8.85 -23.52
C LEU A 189 -7.07 -9.03 -24.13
N ALA A 190 -6.60 -10.26 -24.21
CA ALA A 190 -5.87 -10.80 -25.33
C ALA A 190 -6.09 -12.33 -25.28
N ASP A 191 -7.05 -12.74 -26.12
CA ASP A 191 -7.65 -14.07 -26.36
C ASP A 191 -8.50 -14.74 -25.26
#